data_AF-A0AAW4KP25-F1
#
_entry.id   AF-A0AAW4KP25-F1
#
_cell.length_a   1.000
_cell.length_b   1.000
_cell.length_c   1.000
_cell.angle_alpha   90.00
_cell.angle_beta   90.00
_cell.angle_gamma   90.00
#
_symmetry.space_group_name_H-M   'P 1'
#
loop_
_entity.id
_entity.type
_entity.pdbx_description
1 polymer ?
#
loop_
_entity_poly.entity_id
_entity_poly.type
_entity_poly.pdbx_seq_one_letter_code
_entity_poly.pdbx_strand_id
1 'polypeptide(L)'
;IYGAYFTETFRGAILAVPRGQLEAATAYGLKRGQRFRYVTFPQMMRFALPGIGNNWMVMLKATALVSIIGLADLVKAAQDAGKSTYQLFY
;
A
#
# COMPACT_ATOMS: atom_id res chain seq x y z
N ILE A 1 -6.14 11.07 -2.49
CA ILE A 1 -5.80 10.67 -1.11
C ILE A 1 -4.66 9.65 -1.11
N TYR A 2 -4.82 8.46 -1.71
CA TYR A 2 -3.76 7.43 -1.77
C TYR A 2 -2.44 7.91 -2.42
N GLY A 3 -2.50 8.74 -3.47
CA GLY A 3 -1.30 9.29 -4.11
C GLY A 3 -0.47 10.20 -3.20
N ALA A 4 -1.11 11.03 -2.35
CA ALA A 4 -0.41 11.90 -1.42
C ALA A 4 0.34 11.10 -0.34
N TYR A 5 -0.30 10.05 0.16
CA TYR A 5 0.29 9.13 1.14
C TYR A 5 1.51 8.39 0.58
N PHE A 6 1.44 7.98 -0.69
CA PHE A 6 2.58 7.41 -1.40
C PHE A 6 3.73 8.40 -1.51
N THR A 7 3.46 9.66 -1.89
CA THR A 7 4.49 10.69 -2.02
C THR A 7 5.18 11.00 -0.68
N GLU A 8 4.44 11.08 0.42
CA GLU A 8 5.03 11.28 1.76
C GLU A 8 5.84 10.07 2.23
N THR A 9 5.37 8.86 1.95
CA THR A 9 6.11 7.61 2.26
C THR A 9 7.43 7.56 1.47
N PHE A 10 7.41 7.90 0.19
CA PHE A 10 8.62 8.00 -0.63
C PHE A 10 9.54 9.11 -0.13
N ARG A 11 9.01 10.28 0.24
CA ARG A 11 9.80 11.38 0.79
C ARG A 11 10.48 10.99 2.10
N GLY A 12 9.75 10.36 3.02
CA GLY A 12 10.28 9.85 4.29
C GLY A 12 11.33 8.78 4.07
N ALA A 13 11.10 7.87 3.13
CA ALA A 13 12.06 6.81 2.80
C ALA A 13 13.35 7.36 2.16
N ILE A 14 13.29 8.42 1.35
CA ILE A 14 14.48 9.10 0.81
C ILE A 14 15.28 9.77 1.93
N LEU A 15 14.59 10.45 2.86
CA LEU A 15 15.22 11.12 3.99
C LEU A 15 15.85 10.14 4.99
N ALA A 16 15.34 8.90 5.06
CA ALA A 16 15.90 7.84 5.90
C ALA A 16 17.24 7.28 5.38
N VAL A 17 17.60 7.56 4.10
CA VAL A 17 18.90 7.10 3.56
C VAL A 17 20.04 7.93 4.16
N PRO A 18 21.06 7.29 4.77
CA PRO A 18 22.18 8.00 5.39
C PRO A 18 22.94 8.86 4.39
N ARG A 19 23.22 10.13 4.73
CA ARG A 19 23.99 11.04 3.87
C ARG A 19 25.40 10.51 3.55
N GLY A 20 26.02 9.77 4.47
CA GLY A 20 27.33 9.14 4.26
C GLY A 20 27.36 8.14 3.10
N GLN A 21 26.22 7.51 2.75
CA GLN A 21 26.13 6.64 1.57
C GLN A 21 26.17 7.44 0.26
N LEU A 22 25.58 8.64 0.25
CA LEU A 22 25.66 9.55 -0.89
C LEU A 22 27.07 10.12 -1.08
N GLU A 23 27.74 10.43 0.04
CA GLU A 23 29.13 10.91 0.05
C GLU A 23 30.12 9.82 -0.38
N ALA A 24 29.97 8.59 0.12
CA ALA A 24 30.75 7.43 -0.31
C ALA A 24 30.55 7.13 -1.80
N ALA A 25 29.30 7.20 -2.29
CA ALA A 25 29.00 6.99 -3.69
C ALA A 25 29.60 8.10 -4.59
N THR A 26 29.69 9.33 -4.10
CA THR A 26 30.41 10.42 -4.76
C THR A 26 31.92 10.19 -4.75
N ALA A 27 32.49 9.76 -3.63
CA ALA A 27 33.92 9.44 -3.53
C ALA A 27 34.31 8.28 -4.47
N TYR A 28 33.39 7.34 -4.71
CA TYR A 28 33.54 6.24 -5.68
C TYR A 28 33.36 6.67 -7.14
N GLY A 29 33.07 7.95 -7.42
CA GLY A 29 32.94 8.47 -8.78
C GLY A 29 31.61 8.15 -9.47
N LEU A 30 30.58 7.72 -8.74
CA LEU A 30 29.28 7.38 -9.34
C LEU A 30 28.54 8.63 -9.82
N LYS A 31 28.01 8.58 -11.05
CA LYS A 31 27.15 9.64 -11.60
C LYS A 31 25.82 9.73 -10.83
N ARG A 32 25.17 10.90 -10.84
CA ARG A 32 23.89 11.15 -10.11
C ARG A 32 22.83 10.06 -10.32
N GLY A 33 22.63 9.61 -11.56
CA GLY A 33 21.68 8.53 -11.87
C GLY A 33 22.11 7.15 -11.33
N GLN A 34 23.41 6.84 -11.36
CA GLN A 34 23.96 5.59 -10.82
C GLN A 34 23.86 5.56 -9.29
N ARG A 35 24.17 6.68 -8.62
CA ARG A 35 23.99 6.82 -7.16
C ARG A 35 22.54 6.56 -6.76
N PHE A 36 21.59 7.14 -7.49
CA PHE A 36 20.18 6.89 -7.23
C PHE A 36 19.81 5.42 -7.44
N ARG A 37 20.14 4.84 -8.61
CA ARG A 37 19.75 3.47 -8.99
C ARG A 37 20.35 2.39 -8.08
N TYR A 38 21.63 2.53 -7.72
CA TYR A 38 22.38 1.47 -7.04
C TYR A 38 22.52 1.67 -5.53
N VAL A 39 22.45 2.91 -5.04
CA VAL A 39 22.70 3.22 -3.62
C VAL A 39 21.41 3.68 -2.96
N THR A 40 20.83 4.79 -3.41
CA THR A 40 19.69 5.42 -2.75
C THR A 40 18.41 4.60 -2.89
N PHE A 41 18.07 4.15 -4.11
CA PHE A 41 16.83 3.45 -4.41
C PHE A 41 16.66 2.13 -3.63
N PRO A 42 17.61 1.17 -3.66
CA PRO A 42 17.46 -0.08 -2.91
C PRO A 42 17.45 0.13 -1.39
N GLN A 43 18.20 1.11 -0.87
CA GLN A 43 18.21 1.43 0.56
C GLN A 43 16.89 2.08 1.00
N MET A 44 16.42 3.07 0.23
CA MET A 44 15.11 3.69 0.40
C MET A 44 14.00 2.64 0.39
N MET A 45 14.04 1.67 -0.53
CA MET A 45 13.05 0.60 -0.58
C MET A 45 13.05 -0.27 0.67
N ARG A 46 14.21 -0.59 1.28
CA ARG A 46 14.23 -1.33 2.57
C ARG A 46 13.54 -0.58 3.71
N PHE A 47 13.54 0.75 3.69
CA PHE A 47 12.81 1.57 4.67
C PHE A 47 11.33 1.74 4.30
N ALA A 48 11.00 1.82 3.02
CA ALA A 48 9.62 1.95 2.54
C ALA A 48 8.82 0.63 2.67
N LEU A 49 9.45 -0.51 2.43
CA LEU A 49 8.82 -1.85 2.46
C LEU A 49 8.09 -2.18 3.76
N PRO A 50 8.67 -1.99 4.96
CA PRO A 50 7.94 -2.23 6.21
C PRO A 50 6.76 -1.26 6.41
N GLY A 51 6.89 0.00 5.97
CA GLY A 51 5.78 0.98 6.00
C GLY A 51 4.63 0.64 5.06
N ILE A 52 4.94 0.10 3.87
CA ILE A 52 3.96 -0.41 2.90
C ILE A 52 3.30 -1.68 3.44
N GLY A 53 4.07 -2.62 4.00
CA GLY A 53 3.56 -3.87 4.55
C GLY A 53 2.57 -3.66 5.69
N ASN A 54 2.83 -2.68 6.56
CA ASN A 54 1.91 -2.32 7.64
C ASN A 54 0.58 -1.76 7.10
N ASN A 55 0.64 -0.82 6.14
CA ASN A 55 -0.57 -0.28 5.50
C ASN A 55 -1.34 -1.35 4.72
N TRP A 56 -0.64 -2.28 4.07
CA TRP A 56 -1.26 -3.39 3.35
C TRP A 56 -2.04 -4.31 4.28
N MET A 57 -1.49 -4.65 5.46
CA MET A 57 -2.21 -5.46 6.46
C MET A 57 -3.46 -4.76 7.00
N VAL A 58 -3.39 -3.45 7.24
CA VAL A 58 -4.56 -2.66 7.68
C VAL A 58 -5.62 -2.61 6.57
N MET A 59 -5.20 -2.39 5.33
CA MET A 59 -6.10 -2.37 4.18
C MET A 59 -6.77 -3.74 3.96
N LEU A 60 -6.01 -4.84 4.03
CA LEU A 60 -6.56 -6.19 3.95
C LEU A 60 -7.61 -6.46 5.02
N LYS A 61 -7.34 -6.05 6.27
CA LYS A 61 -8.31 -6.20 7.37
C LYS A 61 -9.58 -5.39 7.10
N ALA A 62 -9.44 -4.13 6.66
CA ALA A 62 -10.58 -3.28 6.35
C ALA A 62 -11.40 -3.81 5.15
N THR A 63 -10.76 -4.28 4.08
CA THR A 63 -11.43 -4.88 2.92
C THR A 63 -12.15 -6.17 3.29
N ALA A 64 -11.53 -7.03 4.10
CA ALA A 64 -12.18 -8.26 4.59
C ALA A 64 -13.44 -7.92 5.41
N LEU A 65 -13.36 -6.91 6.28
CA LEU A 65 -14.46 -6.48 7.13
C LEU A 65 -15.61 -5.87 6.30
N VAL A 66 -15.29 -5.00 5.35
CA VAL A 66 -16.26 -4.44 4.39
C VAL A 66 -16.87 -5.53 3.52
N SER A 67 -16.10 -6.52 3.08
CA SER A 67 -16.62 -7.63 2.29
C SER A 67 -17.61 -8.50 3.07
N ILE A 68 -17.36 -8.75 4.36
CA ILE A 68 -18.27 -9.52 5.22
C ILE A 68 -19.57 -8.73 5.48
N ILE A 69 -19.46 -7.44 5.81
CA ILE A 69 -20.63 -6.59 6.02
C ILE A 69 -21.43 -6.45 4.73
N GLY A 70 -20.76 -6.16 3.61
CA GLY A 70 -21.40 -6.04 2.29
C GLY A 70 -22.09 -7.33 1.86
N LEU A 71 -21.52 -8.49 2.15
CA LEU A 71 -22.17 -9.78 1.89
C LEU A 71 -23.41 -9.99 2.77
N ALA A 72 -23.33 -9.65 4.06
CA ALA A 72 -24.49 -9.76 4.97
C ALA A 72 -25.63 -8.83 4.53
N ASP A 73 -25.32 -7.61 4.09
CA ASP A 73 -26.29 -6.65 3.57
C ASP A 73 -26.91 -7.14 2.25
N LEU A 74 -26.10 -7.71 1.35
CA LEU A 74 -26.57 -8.32 0.09
C LEU A 74 -27.48 -9.52 0.33
N VAL A 75 -27.12 -10.40 1.27
CA VAL A 75 -27.94 -11.58 1.62
C VAL A 75 -29.25 -11.13 2.28
N LYS A 76 -29.21 -10.12 3.13
CA LYS A 76 -30.42 -9.55 3.75
C LYS A 76 -31.31 -8.89 2.69
N ALA A 77 -30.75 -8.08 1.81
CA ALA A 77 -31.47 -7.48 0.69
C ALA A 77 -32.06 -8.54 -0.25
N ALA A 78 -31.33 -9.62 -0.53
CA ALA A 78 -31.82 -10.74 -1.32
C ALA A 78 -32.95 -11.53 -0.62
N GLN A 79 -32.85 -11.73 0.70
CA GLN A 79 -33.94 -12.34 1.48
C GLN A 79 -35.18 -11.45 1.54
N ASP A 80 -35.02 -10.14 1.72
CA ASP A 80 -36.12 -9.19 1.75
C ASP A 80 -36.78 -9.08 0.35
N ALA A 81 -35.99 -9.06 -0.73
CA ALA A 81 -36.49 -9.11 -2.10
C ALA A 81 -37.15 -10.46 -2.46
N GLY A 82 -36.63 -11.58 -1.92
CA GLY A 82 -37.23 -12.90 -2.08
C GLY A 82 -38.58 -13.02 -1.34
N LYS A 83 -38.67 -12.42 -0.15
CA LYS A 83 -39.94 -12.31 0.60
C LYS A 83 -40.95 -11.40 -0.11
N SER A 84 -40.52 -10.35 -0.79
CA SER A 84 -41.43 -9.50 -1.58
C SER A 84 -41.90 -10.16 -2.87
N THR A 85 -41.20 -11.17 -3.39
CA THR A 85 -41.46 -11.71 -4.74
C THR A 85 -42.29 -13.00 -4.75
N TYR A 86 -42.41 -13.79 -3.66
CA TYR A 86 -43.24 -15.01 -3.57
C TYR A 86 -43.19 -15.99 -4.77
N GLN A 87 -42.17 -15.92 -5.63
CA GLN A 87 -41.91 -16.94 -6.65
C GLN A 87 -40.73 -17.77 -6.18
N LEU A 88 -41.07 -18.86 -5.51
CA LEU A 88 -40.18 -19.99 -5.31
C LEU A 88 -39.86 -20.52 -6.72
N PHE A 89 -38.67 -20.21 -7.25
CA PHE A 89 -38.21 -20.87 -8.47
C PHE A 89 -37.95 -22.35 -8.12
N TYR A 90 -38.80 -23.21 -8.68
CA TYR A 90 -38.66 -24.66 -8.69
C TYR A 90 -37.45 -25.07 -9.53
#